data_AF-A0A136LYN8-F1
#
_entry.id   AF-A0A136LYN8-F1
#
_cell.length_a   1.000
_cell.length_b   1.000
_cell.length_c   1.000
_cell.angle_alpha   90.00
_cell.angle_beta   90.00
_cell.angle_gamma   90.00
#
_symmetry.space_group_name_H-M   'P 1'
#
loop_
_entity.id
_entity.type
_entity.pdbx_description
1 polymer ?
#
loop_
_entity_poly.entity_id
_entity_poly.type
_entity_poly.pdbx_seq_one_letter_code
_entity_poly.pdbx_strand_id
1 'polypeptide(L)'
;MKKYITGAFLSLSILLGAAMILPVQAQSLLPDQIGDIFGLLGEEGIGASGFVTSRIQLGLVLALGAVVLIAVVYAIMAAIKYIQSQGDAGKIEEAQKAIQAIFFGIGAMLIAIVGIVLVFVFFGANRPDPALYQVCLSAPNSEGCRSCTGEVDDSQALCNSCEALYQAATDPDDITEPDCIDPITN
;
A
#
# COMPACT_ATOMS: atom_id res chain seq x y z
N MET A 1 -12.80 25.77 -33.68
CA MET A 1 -12.41 24.61 -32.83
C MET A 1 -10.98 24.69 -32.30
N LYS A 2 -9.94 24.96 -33.12
CA LYS A 2 -8.52 24.92 -32.69
C LYS A 2 -8.14 25.84 -31.51
N LYS A 3 -8.82 26.99 -31.34
CA LYS A 3 -8.57 27.96 -30.25
C LYS A 3 -9.15 27.53 -28.89
N TYR A 4 -10.25 26.78 -28.86
CA TYR A 4 -10.83 26.29 -27.60
C TYR A 4 -10.05 25.09 -27.05
N ILE A 5 -9.46 24.29 -27.95
CA ILE A 5 -8.61 23.14 -27.58
C ILE A 5 -7.32 23.59 -26.90
N THR A 6 -6.71 24.70 -27.36
CA THR A 6 -5.47 25.23 -26.77
C THR A 6 -5.72 25.86 -25.39
N GLY A 7 -6.86 26.54 -25.21
CA GLY A 7 -7.25 27.09 -23.90
C GLY A 7 -7.50 26.00 -22.86
N ALA A 8 -8.21 24.93 -23.23
CA ALA A 8 -8.53 23.82 -22.32
C ALA A 8 -7.28 23.05 -21.85
N PHE A 9 -6.30 22.84 -22.75
CA PHE A 9 -5.04 22.21 -22.37
C PHE A 9 -4.24 23.07 -21.39
N LEU A 10 -4.20 24.38 -21.60
CA LEU A 10 -3.45 25.30 -20.75
C LEU A 10 -4.05 25.37 -19.34
N SER A 11 -5.38 25.43 -19.22
CA SER A 11 -6.06 25.41 -17.92
C SER A 11 -5.90 24.08 -17.20
N LEU A 12 -5.91 22.95 -17.94
CA LEU A 12 -5.71 21.63 -17.35
C LEU A 12 -4.28 21.46 -16.83
N SER A 13 -3.27 21.92 -17.58
CA SER A 13 -1.87 21.87 -17.14
C SER A 13 -1.61 22.74 -15.91
N ILE A 14 -2.24 23.91 -15.80
CA ILE A 14 -2.15 24.77 -14.61
C ILE A 14 -2.81 24.10 -13.40
N LEU A 15 -3.97 23.45 -13.60
CA LEU A 15 -4.66 22.73 -12.53
C LEU A 15 -3.87 21.49 -12.08
N LEU A 16 -3.21 20.81 -13.01
CA LEU A 16 -2.33 19.67 -12.73
C LEU A 16 -1.06 20.10 -11.98
N GLY A 17 -0.46 21.22 -12.38
CA GLY A 17 0.71 21.78 -11.71
C GLY A 17 0.38 22.21 -10.28
N ALA A 18 -0.78 22.83 -10.07
CA ALA A 18 -1.25 23.21 -8.74
C ALA A 18 -1.54 21.98 -7.84
N ALA A 19 -2.06 20.89 -8.42
CA ALA A 19 -2.29 19.64 -7.69
C ALA A 19 -0.98 18.95 -7.24
N MET A 20 0.16 19.20 -7.90
CA MET A 20 1.46 18.65 -7.48
C MET A 20 2.10 19.38 -6.29
N ILE A 21 1.64 20.59 -5.94
CA ILE A 21 2.19 21.36 -4.81
C ILE A 21 1.44 21.05 -3.51
N LEU A 22 0.24 20.46 -3.61
CA LEU A 22 -0.43 19.95 -2.44
C LEU A 22 0.35 18.72 -1.96
N PRO A 23 0.83 18.69 -0.71
CA PRO A 23 1.29 17.44 -0.15
C PRO A 23 0.10 16.49 -0.23
N VAL A 24 0.19 15.50 -1.12
CA VAL A 24 -0.73 14.38 -1.14
C VAL A 24 -0.44 13.65 0.16
N GLN A 25 -1.12 14.07 1.22
CA GLN A 25 -1.33 13.22 2.37
C GLN A 25 -2.20 12.11 1.80
N ALA A 26 -1.54 11.05 1.33
CA ALA A 26 -2.20 9.78 1.14
C ALA A 26 -2.71 9.42 2.53
N GLN A 27 -3.95 9.84 2.83
CA GLN A 27 -4.72 9.25 3.91
C GLN A 27 -4.56 7.76 3.69
N SER A 28 -3.95 7.08 4.67
CA SER A 28 -3.55 5.69 4.55
C SER A 28 -4.75 4.88 4.07
N LEU A 29 -4.80 4.64 2.75
CA LEU A 29 -5.79 3.77 2.11
C LEU A 29 -5.48 2.31 2.41
N LEU A 30 -4.34 2.07 3.06
CA LEU A 30 -4.04 0.82 3.70
C LEU A 30 -4.70 0.83 5.08
N PRO A 31 -5.60 -0.14 5.38
CA PRO A 31 -6.14 -0.30 6.73
C PRO A 31 -4.97 -0.40 7.71
N ASP A 32 -5.14 0.14 8.92
CA ASP A 32 -4.10 0.26 9.97
C ASP A 32 -3.28 -1.04 10.17
N GLN A 33 -3.90 -2.16 9.84
CA GLN A 33 -3.42 -3.52 9.97
C GLN A 33 -2.30 -3.89 8.96
N ILE A 34 -2.22 -3.21 7.81
CA ILE A 34 -1.04 -3.32 6.93
C ILE A 34 0.07 -2.39 7.42
N GLY A 35 -0.29 -1.28 8.09
CA GLY A 35 0.66 -0.43 8.82
C GLY A 35 1.45 -1.23 9.86
N ASP A 36 0.77 -2.08 10.63
CA ASP A 36 1.43 -2.93 11.64
C ASP A 36 2.37 -3.99 11.01
N ILE A 37 2.04 -4.54 9.84
CA ILE A 37 2.92 -5.48 9.13
C ILE A 37 4.17 -4.78 8.58
N PHE A 38 4.05 -3.52 8.14
CA PHE A 38 5.20 -2.70 7.77
C PHE A 38 5.96 -2.17 8.99
N GLY A 39 5.30 -2.02 10.14
CA GLY A 39 5.90 -1.69 11.44
C GLY A 39 6.67 -2.85 12.06
N LEU A 40 6.23 -4.10 11.84
CA LEU A 40 7.00 -5.33 12.15
C LEU A 40 8.29 -5.48 11.34
N LEU A 41 8.44 -4.69 10.27
CA LEU A 41 9.70 -4.53 9.54
C LEU A 41 10.54 -3.35 10.04
N GLY A 42 10.20 -2.80 11.21
CA GLY A 42 10.92 -1.79 11.99
C GLY A 42 10.49 -0.34 11.73
N GLU A 43 10.32 0.44 12.81
CA GLU A 43 10.27 1.92 12.78
C GLU A 43 11.60 2.51 12.26
N GLU A 44 12.67 1.70 12.31
CA GLU A 44 13.95 1.92 11.64
C GLU A 44 14.36 0.68 10.81
N GLY A 45 13.50 0.16 9.93
CA GLY A 45 13.79 -0.99 9.07
C GLY A 45 15.17 -0.92 8.41
N ILE A 46 16.14 -1.58 9.06
CA ILE A 46 17.55 -1.61 8.69
C ILE A 46 17.68 -2.28 7.32
N GLY A 47 17.76 -1.45 6.29
CA GLY A 47 18.49 -1.75 5.06
C GLY A 47 17.77 -1.51 3.75
N ALA A 48 16.45 -1.72 3.63
CA ALA A 48 15.83 -1.67 2.29
C ALA A 48 14.34 -1.32 2.23
N SER A 49 13.53 -1.59 3.25
CA SER A 49 12.07 -1.38 3.15
C SER A 49 11.71 0.10 3.09
N GLY A 50 12.28 0.98 3.92
CA GLY A 50 11.91 2.41 3.94
C GLY A 50 12.24 3.18 2.65
N PHE A 51 13.40 2.93 2.04
CA PHE A 51 13.79 3.59 0.79
C PHE A 51 13.11 2.98 -0.45
N VAL A 52 12.99 1.66 -0.50
CA VAL A 52 12.36 0.96 -1.64
C VAL A 52 10.85 1.16 -1.60
N THR A 53 10.23 1.02 -0.44
CA THR A 53 8.78 1.13 -0.32
C THR A 53 8.32 2.59 -0.50
N SER A 54 9.07 3.60 -0.02
CA SER A 54 8.74 5.01 -0.29
C SER A 54 8.88 5.39 -1.78
N ARG A 55 9.95 4.95 -2.47
CA ARG A 55 10.16 5.25 -3.90
C ARG A 55 9.26 4.45 -4.81
N ILE A 56 9.02 3.17 -4.51
CA ILE A 56 8.07 2.34 -5.24
C ILE A 56 6.65 2.83 -5.02
N GLN A 57 6.25 3.18 -3.79
CA GLN A 57 4.92 3.71 -3.52
C GLN A 57 4.72 5.06 -4.21
N LEU A 58 5.70 5.97 -4.15
CA LEU A 58 5.64 7.22 -4.90
C LEU A 58 5.56 6.96 -6.41
N GLY A 59 6.36 6.04 -6.94
CA GLY A 59 6.33 5.65 -8.36
C GLY A 59 4.99 5.02 -8.77
N LEU A 60 4.42 4.17 -7.92
CA LEU A 60 3.13 3.50 -8.14
C LEU A 60 1.98 4.52 -8.09
N VAL A 61 1.99 5.44 -7.13
CA VAL A 61 1.01 6.53 -7.01
C VAL A 61 1.10 7.46 -8.22
N LEU A 62 2.31 7.81 -8.67
CA LEU A 62 2.50 8.61 -9.89
C LEU A 62 2.00 7.88 -11.14
N ALA A 63 2.33 6.59 -11.28
CA ALA A 63 1.88 5.78 -12.41
C ALA A 63 0.35 5.63 -12.42
N LEU A 64 -0.24 5.31 -11.27
CA LEU A 64 -1.69 5.16 -11.13
C LEU A 64 -2.40 6.50 -11.36
N GLY A 65 -1.86 7.60 -10.83
CA GLY A 65 -2.34 8.96 -11.10
C GLY A 65 -2.30 9.32 -12.58
N ALA A 66 -1.22 8.98 -13.30
CA ALA A 66 -1.11 9.20 -14.73
C ALA A 66 -2.14 8.38 -15.54
N VAL A 67 -2.35 7.11 -15.18
CA VAL A 67 -3.36 6.25 -15.81
C VAL A 67 -4.76 6.81 -15.61
N VAL A 68 -5.10 7.26 -14.40
CA VAL A 68 -6.40 7.87 -14.09
C VAL A 68 -6.60 9.15 -14.90
N LEU A 69 -5.59 10.00 -15.01
CA LEU A 69 -5.66 11.24 -15.79
C LEU A 69 -5.92 10.95 -17.27
N ILE A 70 -5.19 10.02 -17.87
CA ILE A 70 -5.41 9.58 -19.26
C ILE A 70 -6.83 9.06 -19.44
N ALA A 71 -7.33 8.23 -18.51
CA ALA A 71 -8.69 7.71 -18.56
C ALA A 71 -9.75 8.83 -18.55
N VAL A 72 -9.59 9.85 -17.70
CA VAL A 72 -10.49 11.01 -17.65
C VAL A 72 -10.49 11.79 -18.97
N VAL A 73 -9.31 12.02 -19.57
CA VAL A 73 -9.21 12.71 -20.87
C VAL A 73 -9.94 11.93 -21.97
N TYR A 74 -9.76 10.61 -22.02
CA TYR A 74 -10.48 9.75 -22.97
C TYR A 74 -11.99 9.76 -22.74
N ALA A 75 -12.44 9.74 -21.48
CA ALA A 75 -13.86 9.82 -21.15
C ALA A 75 -14.49 11.13 -21.62
N ILE A 76 -13.81 12.27 -21.43
CA ILE A 76 -14.28 13.58 -21.91
C ILE A 76 -14.34 13.60 -23.45
N MET A 77 -13.32 13.08 -24.14
CA MET A 77 -13.34 12.99 -25.61
C MET A 77 -14.48 12.12 -26.14
N ALA A 78 -14.75 11.00 -25.49
CA ALA A 78 -15.87 10.11 -25.83
C ALA A 78 -17.22 10.80 -25.61
N ALA A 79 -17.39 11.50 -24.49
CA ALA A 79 -18.60 12.26 -24.19
C ALA A 79 -18.86 13.38 -25.22
N ILE A 80 -17.83 14.11 -25.65
CA ILE A 80 -17.95 15.12 -26.70
C ILE A 80 -18.37 14.48 -28.03
N LYS A 81 -17.74 13.36 -28.41
CA LYS A 81 -18.13 12.62 -29.63
C LYS A 81 -19.57 12.11 -29.57
N TYR A 82 -20.03 11.69 -28.39
CA TYR A 82 -21.40 11.25 -28.18
C TYR A 82 -22.40 12.41 -28.36
N ILE A 83 -22.11 13.60 -27.81
CA ILE A 83 -22.96 14.78 -28.00
C ILE A 83 -22.95 15.24 -29.47
N GLN A 84 -21.82 15.12 -30.15
CA GLN A 84 -21.68 15.54 -31.55
C GLN A 84 -22.26 14.55 -32.57
N SER A 85 -22.58 13.30 -32.18
CA SER A 85 -23.08 12.29 -33.13
C SER A 85 -24.52 12.48 -33.57
N GLN A 86 -25.26 13.43 -32.99
CA GLN A 86 -26.58 13.94 -33.44
C GLN A 86 -27.59 12.86 -33.92
N GLY A 87 -27.55 11.64 -33.39
CA GLY A 87 -28.52 10.60 -33.71
C GLY A 87 -28.28 9.80 -35.00
N ASP A 88 -27.07 9.83 -35.58
CA ASP A 88 -26.72 8.94 -36.70
C ASP A 88 -26.58 7.49 -36.18
N ALA A 89 -27.55 6.63 -36.52
CA ALA A 89 -27.72 5.30 -35.97
C ALA A 89 -26.49 4.39 -36.14
N GLY A 90 -25.70 4.56 -37.21
CA GLY A 90 -24.48 3.80 -37.42
C GLY A 90 -23.36 4.12 -36.42
N LYS A 91 -23.36 5.32 -35.83
CA LYS A 91 -22.41 5.74 -34.79
C LYS A 91 -22.85 5.35 -33.38
N ILE A 92 -24.12 5.05 -33.19
CA ILE A 92 -24.67 4.62 -31.90
C ILE A 92 -24.27 3.18 -31.59
N GLU A 93 -24.19 2.31 -32.60
CA GLU A 93 -23.76 0.92 -32.42
C GLU A 93 -22.28 0.82 -32.00
N GLU A 94 -21.41 1.64 -32.59
CA GLU A 94 -19.98 1.71 -32.23
C GLU A 94 -19.78 2.25 -30.80
N ALA A 95 -20.55 3.28 -30.42
CA ALA A 95 -20.53 3.84 -29.07
C ALA A 95 -21.05 2.85 -28.02
N GLN A 96 -22.09 2.07 -28.33
CA GLN A 96 -22.65 1.08 -27.42
C GLN A 96 -21.66 -0.06 -27.13
N LYS A 97 -20.90 -0.51 -28.14
CA LYS A 97 -19.84 -1.51 -27.95
C LYS A 97 -18.73 -1.02 -27.03
N ALA A 98 -18.33 0.25 -27.17
CA ALA A 98 -17.33 0.87 -26.30
C ALA A 98 -17.85 0.99 -24.85
N ILE A 99 -19.11 1.40 -24.68
CA ILE A 99 -19.76 1.50 -23.36
C ILE A 99 -19.85 0.12 -22.69
N GLN A 100 -20.24 -0.92 -23.44
CA GLN A 100 -20.30 -2.29 -22.92
C GLN A 100 -18.92 -2.77 -22.44
N ALA A 101 -17.85 -2.48 -23.17
CA ALA A 101 -16.49 -2.83 -22.76
C ALA A 101 -16.09 -2.14 -21.44
N ILE A 102 -16.48 -0.88 -21.24
CA ILE A 102 -16.23 -0.15 -19.99
C ILE A 102 -16.95 -0.82 -18.82
N PHE A 103 -18.23 -1.20 -18.99
CA PHE A 103 -18.99 -1.88 -17.93
C PHE A 103 -18.42 -3.27 -17.60
N PHE A 104 -17.95 -4.03 -18.59
CA PHE A 104 -17.24 -5.28 -18.33
C PHE A 104 -15.93 -5.06 -17.57
N GLY A 105 -15.18 -4.00 -17.89
CA GLY A 105 -13.96 -3.63 -17.18
C GLY A 105 -14.22 -3.32 -15.69
N ILE A 106 -15.22 -2.48 -15.41
CA ILE A 106 -15.60 -2.14 -14.03
C ILE A 106 -16.10 -3.38 -13.29
N GLY A 107 -16.93 -4.20 -13.93
CA GLY A 107 -17.42 -5.46 -13.35
C GLY A 107 -16.28 -6.43 -13.02
N ALA A 108 -15.32 -6.61 -13.92
CA ALA A 108 -14.14 -7.45 -13.69
C ALA A 108 -13.29 -6.94 -12.52
N MET A 109 -13.12 -5.62 -12.40
CA MET A 109 -12.38 -5.00 -11.30
C MET A 109 -13.06 -5.24 -9.94
N LEU A 110 -14.39 -5.11 -9.86
CA LEU A 110 -15.14 -5.42 -8.64
C LEU A 110 -15.01 -6.90 -8.26
N ILE A 111 -15.14 -7.80 -9.23
CA ILE A 111 -14.99 -9.25 -9.00
C ILE A 111 -13.57 -9.56 -8.50
N ALA A 112 -12.54 -8.91 -9.04
CA ALA A 112 -11.16 -9.10 -8.60
C ALA A 112 -10.95 -8.66 -7.14
N ILE A 113 -11.45 -7.49 -6.76
CA ILE A 113 -11.35 -6.99 -5.36
C ILE A 113 -12.07 -7.94 -4.41
N VAL A 114 -13.31 -8.33 -4.73
CA VAL A 114 -14.07 -9.29 -3.93
C VAL A 114 -13.36 -10.64 -3.84
N GLY A 115 -12.80 -11.13 -4.95
CA GLY A 115 -12.04 -12.38 -4.99
C GLY A 115 -10.84 -12.37 -4.06
N ILE A 116 -10.07 -11.27 -4.04
CA ILE A 116 -8.92 -11.11 -3.12
C ILE A 116 -9.39 -11.13 -1.66
N VAL A 117 -10.46 -10.40 -1.33
CA VAL A 117 -11.01 -10.38 0.03
C VAL A 117 -11.49 -11.77 0.46
N LEU A 118 -12.19 -12.50 -0.41
CA LEU A 118 -12.64 -13.87 -0.13
C LEU A 118 -11.47 -14.81 0.10
N VAL A 119 -10.37 -14.68 -0.65
CA VAL A 119 -9.15 -15.46 -0.40
C VAL A 119 -8.62 -15.17 1.00
N PHE A 120 -8.50 -13.91 1.42
CA PHE A 120 -8.03 -13.58 2.78
C PHE A 120 -8.95 -14.13 3.89
N VAL A 121 -10.26 -14.09 3.69
CA VAL A 121 -11.25 -14.59 4.66
C VAL A 121 -11.23 -16.12 4.75
N PHE A 122 -11.19 -16.82 3.61
CA PHE A 122 -11.26 -18.29 3.60
C PHE A 122 -9.93 -18.98 3.82
N PHE A 123 -8.83 -18.44 3.30
CA PHE A 123 -7.52 -19.02 3.53
C PHE A 123 -6.97 -18.69 4.91
N GLY A 124 -7.73 -17.93 5.73
CA GLY A 124 -7.41 -17.67 7.11
C GLY A 124 -5.94 -17.32 7.21
N ALA A 125 -5.53 -16.30 6.44
CA ALA A 125 -4.27 -15.64 6.73
C ALA A 125 -4.44 -15.09 8.14
N ASN A 126 -4.21 -15.96 9.13
CA ASN A 126 -3.93 -15.60 10.50
C ASN A 126 -2.91 -14.52 10.31
N ARG A 127 -3.36 -13.29 10.56
CA ARG A 127 -2.47 -12.14 10.51
C ARG A 127 -1.25 -12.59 11.30
N PRO A 128 -0.02 -12.50 10.75
CA PRO A 128 1.15 -12.52 11.60
C PRO A 128 0.77 -11.58 12.74
N ASP A 129 0.67 -12.13 13.95
CA ASP A 129 0.14 -11.39 15.08
C ASP A 129 0.95 -10.08 15.12
N PRO A 130 0.34 -8.89 15.01
CA PRO A 130 1.10 -7.64 15.03
C PRO A 130 1.89 -7.49 16.34
N ALA A 131 1.62 -8.36 17.32
CA ALA A 131 2.40 -8.55 18.54
C ALA A 131 3.56 -9.58 18.41
N LEU A 132 4.04 -9.91 17.21
CA LEU A 132 5.27 -10.68 17.10
C LEU A 132 6.46 -9.78 17.44
N TYR A 133 6.81 -9.76 18.72
CA TYR A 133 7.92 -8.99 19.30
C TYR A 133 9.18 -9.09 18.41
N GLN A 134 9.85 -7.96 18.19
CA GLN A 134 11.03 -7.87 17.33
C GLN A 134 12.13 -8.84 17.80
N VAL A 135 12.24 -9.05 19.12
CA VAL A 135 13.12 -10.06 19.74
C VAL A 135 12.90 -11.46 19.16
N CYS A 136 11.65 -11.87 18.92
CA CYS A 136 11.33 -13.20 18.38
C CYS A 136 11.64 -13.35 16.89
N LEU A 137 11.67 -12.24 16.15
CA LEU A 137 12.04 -12.24 14.73
C LEU A 137 13.56 -12.32 14.55
N SER A 138 14.31 -11.58 15.37
CA SER A 138 15.77 -11.52 15.32
C SER A 138 16.43 -12.72 16.00
N ALA A 139 15.86 -13.20 17.12
CA ALA A 139 16.41 -14.29 17.92
C ALA A 139 15.28 -15.23 18.41
N PRO A 140 14.72 -16.09 17.55
CA PRO A 140 13.56 -16.93 17.88
C PRO A 140 13.83 -17.96 18.98
N ASN A 141 15.10 -18.27 19.27
CA ASN A 141 15.52 -19.24 20.29
C ASN A 141 16.06 -18.58 21.57
N SER A 142 15.94 -17.26 21.71
CA SER A 142 16.38 -16.53 22.92
C SER A 142 15.40 -16.72 24.08
N GLU A 143 15.87 -16.53 25.32
CA GLU A 143 15.00 -16.47 26.49
C GLU A 143 14.07 -15.25 26.44
N GLY A 144 14.54 -14.13 25.88
CA GLY A 144 13.73 -12.95 25.59
C GLY A 144 12.47 -13.27 24.77
N CYS A 145 12.60 -14.07 23.71
CA CYS A 145 11.44 -14.47 22.90
C CYS A 145 10.46 -15.37 23.66
N ARG A 146 10.95 -16.37 24.42
CA ARG A 146 10.07 -17.25 25.23
C ARG A 146 9.32 -16.50 26.32
N SER A 147 9.98 -15.50 26.88
CA SER A 147 9.37 -14.57 27.82
C SER A 147 8.21 -13.79 27.17
N CYS A 148 8.40 -13.34 25.92
CA CYS A 148 7.40 -12.60 25.16
C CYS A 148 6.18 -13.44 24.73
N THR A 149 6.36 -14.75 24.49
CA THR A 149 5.25 -15.65 24.13
C THR A 149 4.43 -16.14 25.32
N GLY A 150 4.77 -15.70 26.54
CA GLY A 150 4.00 -16.00 27.75
C GLY A 150 4.16 -17.43 28.26
N GLU A 151 5.23 -18.14 27.88
CA GLU A 151 5.51 -19.48 28.41
C GLU A 151 5.98 -19.48 29.88
N VAL A 152 6.26 -18.30 30.45
CA VAL A 152 6.83 -18.15 31.80
C VAL A 152 6.15 -16.97 32.52
N ASP A 153 5.46 -17.26 33.64
CA ASP A 153 4.46 -16.42 34.31
C ASP A 153 4.94 -15.06 34.87
N ASP A 154 6.25 -14.81 35.02
CA ASP A 154 6.81 -13.57 35.62
C ASP A 154 7.68 -12.73 34.65
N SER A 155 7.58 -12.99 33.34
CA SER A 155 8.68 -12.68 32.41
C SER A 155 8.49 -11.41 31.60
N GLN A 156 7.33 -10.74 31.67
CA GLN A 156 7.06 -9.51 30.88
C GLN A 156 8.17 -8.44 31.02
N ALA A 157 8.84 -8.37 32.17
CA ALA A 157 9.97 -7.46 32.37
C ALA A 157 11.16 -7.76 31.42
N LEU A 158 11.50 -9.04 31.23
CA LEU A 158 12.58 -9.47 30.33
C LEU A 158 12.20 -9.22 28.86
N CYS A 159 10.95 -9.53 28.49
CA CYS A 159 10.45 -9.25 27.14
C CYS A 159 10.56 -7.76 26.80
N ASN A 160 10.06 -6.89 27.68
CA ASN A 160 10.12 -5.44 27.49
C ASN A 160 11.57 -4.91 27.50
N SER A 161 12.47 -5.50 28.30
CA SER A 161 13.89 -5.13 28.33
C SER A 161 14.57 -5.46 27.01
N CYS A 162 14.42 -6.70 26.53
CA CYS A 162 14.98 -7.13 25.26
C CYS A 162 14.39 -6.35 24.09
N GLU A 163 13.08 -6.11 24.07
CA GLU A 163 12.43 -5.33 23.01
C GLU A 163 12.96 -3.89 22.97
N ALA A 164 13.16 -3.26 24.13
CA ALA A 164 13.75 -1.92 24.20
C ALA A 164 15.20 -1.89 23.70
N LEU A 165 15.98 -2.94 23.96
CA LEU A 165 17.35 -3.07 23.46
C LEU A 165 17.38 -3.22 21.93
N TYR A 166 16.52 -4.07 21.36
CA TYR A 166 16.43 -4.24 19.91
C TYR A 166 15.89 -3.00 19.20
N GLN A 167 15.05 -2.20 19.86
CA GLN A 167 14.60 -0.90 19.34
C GLN A 167 15.68 0.18 19.44
N ALA A 168 16.53 0.15 20.47
CA ALA A 168 17.61 1.10 20.66
C ALA A 168 18.87 0.76 19.85
N ALA A 169 19.07 -0.51 19.51
CA ALA A 169 20.24 -0.98 18.78
C ALA A 169 20.11 -0.67 17.28
N THR A 170 20.96 0.22 16.79
CA THR A 170 21.11 0.47 15.35
C THR A 170 21.90 -0.65 14.66
N ASP A 171 22.64 -1.45 15.43
CA ASP A 171 23.45 -2.58 15.00
C ASP A 171 23.23 -3.78 15.96
N PRO A 172 22.85 -4.99 15.48
CA PRO A 172 22.64 -6.15 16.33
C PRO A 172 23.88 -6.58 17.14
N ASP A 173 25.08 -6.17 16.73
CA ASP A 173 26.33 -6.49 17.43
C ASP A 173 26.57 -5.63 18.71
N ASP A 174 25.77 -4.58 18.94
CA ASP A 174 25.88 -3.70 20.12
C ASP A 174 25.00 -4.14 21.30
N ILE A 175 24.21 -5.21 21.13
CA ILE A 175 23.43 -5.78 22.21
C ILE A 175 24.40 -6.60 23.08
N THR A 176 24.56 -6.22 24.36
CA THR A 176 25.50 -6.91 25.28
C THR A 176 24.80 -7.78 26.32
N GLU A 177 23.46 -7.85 26.28
CA GLU A 177 22.66 -8.59 27.26
C GLU A 177 22.50 -10.04 26.77
N PRO A 178 23.15 -11.04 27.43
CA PRO A 178 23.22 -12.41 26.92
C PRO A 178 21.84 -13.07 26.80
N ASP A 179 20.92 -12.74 27.72
CA ASP A 179 19.58 -13.35 27.78
C ASP A 179 18.69 -12.96 26.57
N CYS A 180 19.04 -11.89 25.84
CA CYS A 180 18.33 -11.43 24.66
C CYS A 180 18.89 -11.97 23.34
N ILE A 181 20.13 -12.49 23.34
CA ILE A 181 20.87 -12.86 22.12
C ILE A 181 21.19 -14.35 22.09
N ASP A 182 21.60 -14.91 23.23
CA ASP A 182 22.15 -16.26 23.26
C ASP A 182 21.02 -17.29 23.09
N PRO A 183 21.16 -18.22 22.13
CA PRO A 183 20.29 -19.38 22.08
C PRO A 183 20.51 -20.21 23.34
N ILE A 184 19.43 -20.73 23.93
CA ILE A 184 19.47 -21.54 25.15
C ILE A 184 20.60 -22.57 25.05
N THR A 185 21.69 -22.32 25.77
CA THR A 185 22.78 -23.28 25.94
C THR A 185 22.39 -24.14 27.13
N ASN A 186 21.72 -25.26 26.83
CA ASN A 186 21.40 -26.30 27.80
C ASN A 186 22.66 -27.11 28.14
#